data_AF-A0A8T5MMN0-F1
#
_entry.id   AF-A0A8T5MMN0-F1
#
_cell.length_a   1.000
_cell.length_b   1.000
_cell.length_c   1.000
_cell.angle_alpha   90.00
_cell.angle_beta   90.00
_cell.angle_gamma   90.00
#
_symmetry.space_group_name_H-M   'P 1'
#
loop_
_entity.id
_entity.type
_entity.pdbx_description
1 polymer ?
#
loop_
_entity_poly.entity_id
_entity_poly.type
_entity_poly.pdbx_seq_one_letter_code
_entity_poly.pdbx_strand_id
1 'polypeptide(L)'
;MISAKLIKDLEKKGFELDFPTFESNENRIIEILAEKNERLYPAIPITLTEHFNYDLILQRLKLPERKKFDQIILIADKIFRKEKIPNTYTRQII
;
A
#
# COMPACT_ATOMS: atom_id res chain seq x y z
N MET A 1 1.75 11.22 -11.40
CA MET A 1 2.55 12.17 -10.60
C MET A 1 1.99 13.57 -10.79
N ILE A 2 1.58 14.25 -9.73
CA ILE A 2 1.18 15.66 -9.80
C ILE A 2 2.44 16.50 -9.99
N SER A 3 2.41 17.52 -10.84
CA SER A 3 3.59 18.36 -11.07
C SER A 3 3.88 19.22 -9.83
N ALA A 4 5.16 19.39 -9.48
CA ALA A 4 5.58 20.23 -8.36
C ALA A 4 5.10 21.69 -8.50
N LYS A 5 4.86 22.14 -9.75
CA LYS A 5 4.28 23.45 -10.06
C LYS A 5 2.80 23.51 -9.65
N LEU A 6 2.03 22.46 -9.93
CA LEU A 6 0.61 22.39 -9.55
C LEU A 6 0.44 22.35 -8.02
N ILE A 7 1.33 21.64 -7.31
CA ILE A 7 1.30 21.57 -5.84
C ILE A 7 1.49 22.97 -5.23
N LYS A 8 2.51 23.71 -5.68
CA LYS A 8 2.75 25.11 -5.23
C LYS A 8 1.60 26.06 -5.58
N ASP A 9 0.96 25.87 -6.74
CA ASP A 9 -0.16 26.70 -7.15
C ASP A 9 -1.44 26.40 -6.33
N LEU A 10 -1.59 25.18 -5.80
CA LEU A 10 -2.67 24.79 -4.90
C LEU A 10 -2.45 25.31 -3.48
N GLU A 11 -1.23 25.17 -2.94
CA GLU A 11 -0.84 25.73 -1.63
C GLU A 11 -1.06 27.25 -1.58
N LYS A 12 -0.68 27.97 -2.65
CA LYS A 12 -0.91 29.42 -2.77
C LYS A 12 -2.39 29.82 -2.80
N LYS A 13 -3.29 28.91 -3.17
CA LYS A 13 -4.74 29.13 -3.18
C LYS A 13 -5.41 28.77 -1.84
N GLY A 14 -4.62 28.44 -0.81
CA GLY A 14 -5.12 28.07 0.51
C GLY A 14 -5.62 26.63 0.61
N PHE A 15 -5.29 25.77 -0.37
CA PHE A 15 -5.44 24.33 -0.20
C PHE A 15 -4.24 23.84 0.62
N GLU A 16 -4.45 23.59 1.91
CA GLU A 16 -3.59 22.71 2.68
C GLU A 16 -3.78 21.28 2.11
N LEU A 17 -2.76 20.80 1.42
CA LEU A 17 -2.68 19.40 1.02
C LEU A 17 -2.28 18.59 2.25
N ASP A 18 -3.26 18.19 3.04
CA ASP A 18 -3.06 17.17 4.06
C ASP A 18 -2.75 15.85 3.36
N PHE A 19 -1.45 15.56 3.23
CA PHE A 19 -1.04 14.23 2.82
C PHE A 19 -1.42 13.27 3.95
N PRO A 20 -2.11 12.16 3.65
CA PRO A 20 -2.44 11.18 4.68
C PRO A 20 -1.13 10.67 5.28
N THR A 21 -0.93 11.01 6.55
CA THR A 21 0.20 10.54 7.35
C THR A 21 -0.23 9.22 7.97
N PHE A 22 0.20 8.13 7.34
CA PHE A 22 -0.01 6.81 7.91
C PHE A 22 0.98 6.61 9.05
N GLU A 23 0.49 6.27 10.24
CA GLU A 23 1.35 5.99 11.40
C GLU A 23 2.26 4.77 11.17
N SER A 24 1.85 3.84 10.30
CA SER A 24 2.64 2.66 9.94
C SER A 24 2.26 2.10 8.55
N ASN A 25 3.14 1.25 8.00
CA ASN A 25 2.89 0.55 6.74
C ASN A 25 1.68 -0.39 6.82
N GLU A 26 1.44 -0.99 7.99
CA GLU A 26 0.25 -1.82 8.24
C GLU A 26 -1.03 -0.99 8.16
N ASN A 27 -1.06 0.17 8.83
CA ASN A 27 -2.22 1.07 8.78
C ASN A 27 -2.50 1.52 7.35
N ARG A 28 -1.45 1.83 6.58
CA ARG A 28 -1.57 2.16 5.15
C ARG A 28 -2.21 1.04 4.33
N ILE A 29 -1.75 -0.20 4.50
CA ILE A 29 -2.29 -1.35 3.78
C ILE A 29 -3.76 -1.60 4.17
N ILE A 30 -4.06 -1.51 5.46
CA ILE A 30 -5.43 -1.71 5.98
C ILE A 30 -6.38 -0.65 5.43
N GLU A 31 -5.99 0.62 5.46
CA GLU A 31 -6.81 1.73 4.95
C GLU A 31 -7.06 1.61 3.45
N ILE A 32 -6.02 1.30 2.66
CA ILE A 32 -6.18 1.08 1.21
C ILE A 32 -7.18 -0.05 0.92
N LEU A 33 -7.13 -1.15 1.69
CA LEU A 33 -8.06 -2.27 1.53
C LEU A 33 -9.48 -1.91 2.01
N ALA A 34 -9.61 -1.10 3.05
CA ALA A 34 -10.88 -0.66 3.61
C ALA A 34 -11.62 0.36 2.71
N GLU A 35 -10.88 1.22 2.00
CA GLU A 35 -11.45 2.20 1.05
C GLU A 35 -12.16 1.55 -0.14
N LYS A 36 -11.92 0.26 -0.42
CA LYS A 36 -12.46 -0.50 -1.57
C LYS A 36 -12.22 0.19 -2.91
N ASN A 37 -11.22 1.06 -2.98
CA ASN A 37 -10.84 1.78 -4.19
C ASN A 37 -9.74 1.00 -4.91
N GLU A 38 -10.13 0.27 -5.95
CA GLU A 38 -9.20 -0.62 -6.64
C GLU A 38 -8.00 0.10 -7.29
N ARG A 39 -8.14 1.41 -7.55
CA ARG A 39 -7.06 2.23 -8.10
C ARG A 39 -5.88 2.39 -7.12
N LEU A 40 -6.10 2.14 -5.84
CA LEU A 40 -5.07 2.23 -4.79
C LEU A 40 -4.35 0.90 -4.55
N TYR A 41 -4.90 -0.24 -5.00
CA TYR A 41 -4.27 -1.55 -4.80
C TYR A 41 -2.83 -1.66 -5.37
N PRO A 42 -2.47 -1.01 -6.49
CA PRO A 42 -1.08 -0.99 -6.95
C PRO A 42 -0.09 -0.35 -5.97
N ALA A 43 -0.56 0.44 -5.00
CA ALA A 43 0.30 1.00 -3.97
C ALA A 43 0.71 -0.03 -2.91
N ILE A 44 -0.10 -1.08 -2.69
CA ILE A 44 0.20 -2.11 -1.68
C ILE A 44 1.50 -2.85 -2.00
N PRO A 45 1.73 -3.38 -3.22
CA PRO A 45 3.01 -3.98 -3.58
C PRO A 45 4.22 -3.07 -3.33
N ILE A 46 4.08 -1.75 -3.50
CA ILE A 46 5.16 -0.81 -3.21
C ILE A 46 5.45 -0.80 -1.71
N THR A 47 4.42 -0.81 -0.87
CA THR A 47 4.58 -0.87 0.59
C THR A 47 5.15 -2.21 1.07
N LEU A 48 4.92 -3.31 0.35
CA LEU A 48 5.43 -4.64 0.69
C LEU A 48 6.94 -4.81 0.49
N THR A 49 7.63 -3.86 -0.16
CA THR A 49 9.11 -3.87 -0.25
C THR A 49 9.77 -3.41 1.05
N GLU A 50 9.02 -2.69 1.89
CA GLU A 50 9.43 -2.22 3.19
C GLU A 50 9.00 -3.22 4.28
N HIS A 51 9.49 -3.01 5.51
CA HIS A 51 9.07 -3.85 6.63
C HIS A 51 7.59 -3.66 6.93
N PHE A 52 6.90 -4.78 7.17
CA PHE A 52 5.51 -4.82 7.65
C PHE A 52 5.25 -6.08 8.48
N ASN A 53 4.26 -6.02 9.37
CA ASN A 53 3.77 -7.16 10.13
C ASN A 53 2.49 -7.74 9.51
N TYR A 54 2.60 -8.93 8.91
CA TYR A 54 1.49 -9.62 8.26
C TYR A 54 0.37 -10.01 9.23
N ASP A 55 0.72 -10.52 10.41
CA ASP A 55 -0.27 -10.97 11.40
C ASP A 55 -1.13 -9.81 11.91
N LEU A 56 -0.52 -8.64 12.11
CA LEU A 56 -1.24 -7.43 12.53
C LEU A 56 -2.24 -6.98 11.47
N ILE A 57 -1.84 -7.01 10.19
CA ILE A 57 -2.72 -6.70 9.07
C ILE A 57 -3.89 -7.69 9.05
N LEU A 58 -3.62 -9.00 9.11
CA LEU A 58 -4.66 -10.01 9.08
C LEU A 58 -5.66 -9.86 10.23
N GLN A 59 -5.20 -9.59 11.45
CA GLN A 59 -6.08 -9.41 12.61
C GLN A 59 -7.10 -8.29 12.41
N ARG A 60 -6.74 -7.23 11.68
CA ARG A 60 -7.59 -6.05 11.46
C ARG A 60 -8.47 -6.13 10.20
N LEU A 61 -8.12 -6.97 9.23
CA LEU A 61 -8.89 -7.13 7.99
C LEU A 61 -10.10 -8.07 8.17
N LYS A 62 -11.21 -7.74 7.49
CA LYS A 62 -12.37 -8.63 7.33
C LYS A 62 -12.11 -9.67 6.23
N LEU A 63 -12.86 -10.77 6.26
CA LEU A 63 -12.80 -11.87 5.27
C LEU A 63 -12.65 -11.43 3.79
N PRO A 64 -13.45 -10.49 3.25
CA PRO A 64 -13.29 -10.06 1.85
C PRO A 64 -11.97 -9.31 1.59
N GLU A 65 -11.54 -8.48 2.54
CA GLU A 65 -10.29 -7.71 2.42
C GLU A 65 -9.08 -8.63 2.52
N ARG A 66 -9.12 -9.64 3.40
CA ARG A 66 -8.09 -10.68 3.51
C ARG A 66 -7.87 -11.42 2.19
N LYS A 67 -8.95 -11.93 1.59
CA LYS A 67 -8.88 -12.60 0.28
C LYS A 67 -8.24 -11.71 -0.79
N LYS A 68 -8.55 -10.42 -0.78
CA LYS A 68 -7.96 -9.47 -1.72
C LYS A 68 -6.49 -9.22 -1.42
N PHE A 69 -6.13 -9.08 -0.15
CA PHE A 69 -4.75 -8.91 0.28
C PHE A 69 -3.87 -10.11 -0.11
N ASP A 70 -4.37 -11.33 0.10
CA ASP A 70 -3.66 -12.55 -0.31
C ASP A 70 -3.43 -12.59 -1.83
N GLN A 71 -4.43 -12.20 -2.62
CA GLN A 71 -4.28 -12.05 -4.07
C GLN A 71 -3.20 -11.02 -4.44
N ILE A 72 -3.17 -9.89 -3.74
CA ILE A 72 -2.19 -8.83 -3.96
C ILE A 72 -0.78 -9.31 -3.59
N ILE A 73 -0.62 -10.06 -2.50
CA ILE A 73 0.66 -10.65 -2.10
C ILE A 73 1.18 -11.60 -3.18
N LEU A 74 0.33 -12.48 -3.71
CA LEU A 74 0.71 -13.41 -4.79
C LEU A 74 1.11 -12.68 -6.07
N ILE A 75 0.42 -11.59 -6.41
CA ILE A 75 0.77 -10.75 -7.57
C ILE A 75 2.10 -10.02 -7.31
N ALA A 76 2.27 -9.45 -6.12
CA ALA A 76 3.49 -8.74 -5.72
C ALA A 76 4.71 -9.66 -5.78
N ASP A 77 4.62 -10.89 -5.26
CA ASP A 77 5.71 -11.85 -5.33
C ASP A 77 6.10 -12.22 -6.78
N LYS A 78 5.12 -12.41 -7.67
CA LYS A 78 5.39 -12.63 -9.10
C LYS A 78 6.13 -11.44 -9.73
N ILE A 79 5.73 -10.21 -9.38
CA ILE A 79 6.39 -8.99 -9.86
C ILE A 79 7.82 -8.92 -9.31
N PHE A 80 8.00 -9.12 -8.00
CA PHE A 80 9.32 -9.06 -7.36
C PHE A 80 10.28 -10.09 -7.93
N ARG A 81 9.83 -11.32 -8.17
CA ARG A 81 10.64 -12.36 -8.82
C ARG A 81 11.04 -11.97 -10.24
N LYS A 82 10.12 -11.39 -11.02
CA LYS A 82 10.38 -10.97 -12.40
C LYS A 82 11.37 -9.81 -12.47
N GLU A 83 11.20 -8.82 -11.59
CA GLU A 83 12.01 -7.59 -11.55
C GLU A 83 13.27 -7.75 -10.67
N LYS A 84 13.51 -8.93 -10.09
CA LYS A 84 14.62 -9.22 -9.16
C LYS A 84 14.65 -8.28 -7.95
N ILE A 85 13.49 -7.83 -7.49
CA ILE A 85 13.35 -7.03 -6.27
C ILE A 85 13.44 -7.98 -5.05
N PRO A 86 14.18 -7.61 -3.98
CA PRO A 86 14.19 -8.38 -2.74
C PRO A 86 12.78 -8.50 -2.15
N ASN A 87 12.32 -9.74 -1.96
CA ASN A 87 11.00 -10.07 -1.41
C ASN A 87 11.09 -10.65 0.00
N THR A 88 11.98 -10.10 0.84
CA THR A 88 12.34 -10.62 2.16
C THR A 88 11.12 -10.85 3.06
N TYR A 89 10.19 -9.90 3.08
CA TYR A 89 9.02 -9.92 3.96
C TYR A 89 7.86 -10.75 3.38
N THR A 90 7.70 -10.77 2.06
CA THR A 90 6.64 -11.54 1.39
C THR A 90 6.96 -13.03 1.28
N ARG A 91 8.25 -13.42 1.21
CA ARG A 91 8.67 -14.84 1.23
C ARG A 91 8.37 -15.58 2.53
N GLN A 92 8.24 -14.87 3.64
CA GLN A 92 7.94 -15.50 4.93
C GLN A 92 6.47 -15.91 5.06
N ILE A 93 5.63 -15.48 4.12
CA ILE A 93 4.17 -15.59 4.17
C ILE A 93 3.64 -16.61 3.14
N ILE A 94 4.33 -16.76 2.00
CA ILE A 94 3.93 -17.61 0.86
C ILE A 94 4.45 -19.05 1.00
#